data_AF-A0A0C1ZC39-F1
#
_entry.id   AF-A0A0C1ZC39-F1
#
_cell.length_a   1.000
_cell.length_b   1.000
_cell.length_c   1.000
_cell.angle_alpha   90.00
_cell.angle_beta   90.00
_cell.angle_gamma   90.00
#
_symmetry.space_group_name_H-M   'P 1'
#
loop_
_entity.id
_entity.type
_entity.pdbx_description
1 polymer ?
#
loop_
_entity_poly.entity_id
_entity_poly.type
_entity_poly.pdbx_seq_one_letter_code
_entity_poly.pdbx_strand_id
1 'polypeptide(L)'
;MEAPGPQGAFTLEHTNGAASDLSWSAPEGHVFCRWYAEPERGDYLWIRLAQTPEQDGDAGPRLDIDVCRLSQRPSGRYEPMPAGAHGSHCSPDPGFAIWWHEGDDAFNNGAGPADPSCALEIQFDAASMTLTGEFACADLASAPHAETTEPKLQALGPVSVLAGRFRCDVQRMPPRPSS
;
A
#
# COMPACT_ATOMS: atom_id res chain seq x y z
N MET A 1 -24.32 -4.66 -19.41
CA MET A 1 -23.29 -5.05 -18.45
C MET A 1 -22.27 -3.93 -18.47
N GLU A 2 -22.15 -3.16 -17.39
CA GLU A 2 -21.04 -2.21 -17.24
C GLU A 2 -19.72 -2.98 -17.29
N ALA A 3 -18.73 -2.43 -17.98
CA ALA A 3 -17.37 -2.94 -17.89
C ALA A 3 -16.94 -2.87 -16.42
N PRO A 4 -16.24 -3.89 -15.89
CA PRO A 4 -15.70 -3.80 -14.55
C PRO A 4 -14.79 -2.56 -14.47
N GLY A 5 -15.05 -1.68 -13.50
CA GLY A 5 -14.24 -0.49 -13.26
C GLY A 5 -12.78 -0.83 -12.90
N PRO A 6 -11.90 0.18 -12.75
CA PRO A 6 -10.49 -0.06 -12.47
C PRO A 6 -10.32 -0.88 -11.18
N GLN A 7 -9.36 -1.81 -11.19
CA GLN A 7 -9.03 -2.67 -10.05
C GLN A 7 -8.29 -1.89 -8.96
N GLY A 8 -7.65 -0.77 -9.29
CA GLY A 8 -7.04 0.15 -8.34
C GLY A 8 -7.09 1.57 -8.89
N ALA A 9 -7.41 2.55 -8.06
CA ALA A 9 -7.36 3.96 -8.45
C ALA A 9 -7.23 4.88 -7.24
N PHE A 10 -6.61 6.03 -7.41
CA PHE A 10 -6.57 7.13 -6.44
C PHE A 10 -6.17 8.44 -7.13
N THR A 11 -6.36 9.56 -6.43
CA THR A 11 -5.83 10.87 -6.84
C THR A 11 -4.58 11.17 -6.01
N LEU A 12 -3.46 11.47 -6.68
CA LEU A 12 -2.23 11.94 -6.03
C LEU A 12 -2.20 13.47 -6.10
N GLU A 13 -2.09 14.14 -4.95
CA GLU A 13 -1.93 15.58 -4.87
C GLU A 13 -0.53 15.93 -4.34
N HIS A 14 0.18 16.80 -5.05
CA HIS A 14 1.46 17.35 -4.63
C HIS A 14 1.28 18.67 -3.88
N THR A 15 2.25 19.08 -3.06
CA THR A 15 2.20 20.34 -2.29
C THR A 15 1.95 21.61 -3.09
N ASN A 16 2.23 21.62 -4.39
CA ASN A 16 1.95 22.74 -5.27
C ASN A 16 0.48 22.79 -5.75
N GLY A 17 -0.36 21.87 -5.27
CA GLY A 17 -1.77 21.71 -5.66
C GLY A 17 -1.96 20.99 -7.00
N ALA A 18 -0.90 20.48 -7.63
CA ALA A 18 -1.04 19.64 -8.81
C ALA A 18 -1.62 18.29 -8.38
N ALA A 19 -2.70 17.86 -9.05
CA ALA A 19 -3.34 16.59 -8.80
C ALA A 19 -3.31 15.73 -10.07
N SER A 20 -3.06 14.43 -9.89
CA SER A 20 -3.04 13.44 -10.95
C SER A 20 -3.93 12.26 -10.56
N ASP A 21 -4.88 11.90 -11.42
CA ASP A 21 -5.68 10.70 -11.25
C ASP A 21 -4.91 9.49 -11.81
N LEU A 22 -4.68 8.50 -10.94
CA LEU A 22 -3.96 7.28 -11.27
C LEU A 22 -4.90 6.09 -11.18
N SER A 23 -4.83 5.18 -12.15
CA SER A 23 -5.67 3.97 -12.17
C SER A 23 -4.98 2.81 -12.86
N TRP A 24 -5.27 1.60 -12.38
CA TRP A 24 -4.71 0.33 -12.86
C TRP A 24 -5.81 -0.73 -12.99
N SER A 25 -5.77 -1.49 -14.08
CA SER A 25 -6.75 -2.54 -14.39
C SER A 25 -6.17 -3.59 -15.33
N ALA A 26 -6.44 -4.87 -15.13
CA ALA A 26 -6.11 -5.89 -16.12
C ALA A 26 -6.71 -5.57 -17.53
N PRO A 27 -6.02 -5.88 -18.66
CA PRO A 27 -4.73 -6.56 -18.76
C PRO A 27 -3.51 -5.62 -18.61
N GLU A 28 -3.70 -4.30 -18.67
CA GLU A 28 -2.64 -3.28 -18.56
C GLU A 28 -2.70 -2.60 -17.18
N GLY A 29 -1.93 -3.14 -16.23
CA GLY A 29 -1.95 -2.71 -14.84
C GLY A 29 -1.87 -3.90 -13.90
N HIS A 30 -1.03 -3.81 -12.87
CA HIS A 30 -0.85 -4.82 -11.85
C HIS A 30 -1.46 -4.35 -10.54
N VAL A 31 -2.60 -4.97 -10.15
CA VAL A 31 -3.15 -4.87 -8.80
C VAL A 31 -3.11 -6.25 -8.18
N PHE A 32 -2.36 -6.42 -7.10
CA PHE A 32 -2.30 -7.69 -6.39
C PHE A 32 -2.42 -7.52 -4.88
N CYS A 33 -2.80 -8.64 -4.25
CA CYS A 33 -2.89 -8.79 -2.81
C CYS A 33 -2.23 -10.11 -2.42
N ARG A 34 -1.01 -10.04 -1.88
CA ARG A 34 -0.20 -11.19 -1.47
C ARG A 34 -0.26 -11.35 0.04
N TRP A 35 -0.83 -12.45 0.50
CA TRP A 35 -1.03 -12.72 1.92
C TRP A 35 -0.03 -13.76 2.45
N TYR A 36 0.84 -13.32 3.34
CA TYR A 36 1.78 -14.11 4.11
C TYR A 36 1.17 -14.42 5.48
N ALA A 37 0.51 -15.57 5.59
CA ALA A 37 -0.10 -16.02 6.83
C ALA A 37 0.96 -16.65 7.75
N GLU A 38 1.73 -15.83 8.45
CA GLU A 38 2.75 -16.27 9.43
C GLU A 38 2.31 -15.90 10.86
N PRO A 39 1.58 -16.78 11.59
CA PRO A 39 1.01 -16.44 12.89
C PRO A 39 2.03 -15.94 13.92
N GLU A 40 3.24 -16.52 13.91
CA GLU A 40 4.31 -16.24 14.88
C GLU A 40 5.05 -14.93 14.59
N ARG A 41 5.19 -14.55 13.30
CA ARG A 41 5.88 -13.32 12.87
C ARG A 41 4.90 -12.17 12.57
N GLY A 42 3.61 -12.50 12.58
CA GLY A 42 2.51 -11.65 12.22
C GLY A 42 2.08 -11.83 10.78
N ASP A 43 0.79 -12.07 10.60
CA ASP A 43 0.17 -12.17 9.29
C ASP A 43 0.21 -10.81 8.60
N TYR A 44 0.72 -10.85 7.38
CA TYR A 44 1.07 -9.68 6.60
C TYR A 44 0.46 -9.81 5.21
N LEU A 45 -0.30 -8.82 4.80
CA LEU A 45 -0.86 -8.72 3.47
C LEU A 45 -0.23 -7.52 2.78
N TRP A 46 0.35 -7.76 1.61
CA TRP A 46 0.91 -6.74 0.75
C TRP A 46 -0.01 -6.47 -0.43
N ILE A 47 -0.45 -5.22 -0.56
CA ILE A 47 -1.29 -4.75 -1.65
C ILE A 47 -0.45 -3.80 -2.50
N ARG A 48 -0.41 -4.00 -3.82
CA ARG A 48 0.32 -3.12 -4.75
C ARG A 48 -0.57 -2.68 -5.90
N LEU A 49 -0.47 -1.40 -6.26
CA LEU A 49 -1.09 -0.79 -7.44
C LEU A 49 0.04 -0.24 -8.34
N ALA A 50 0.33 -0.89 -9.48
CA ALA A 50 1.48 -0.58 -10.34
C ALA A 50 1.20 -0.77 -11.84
N GLN A 51 2.00 -0.14 -12.71
CA GLN A 51 1.73 -0.08 -14.16
C GLN A 51 1.90 -1.42 -14.91
N THR A 52 2.86 -2.29 -14.57
CA THR A 52 2.97 -3.61 -15.23
C THR A 52 3.49 -4.73 -14.31
N PRO A 53 3.16 -6.01 -14.58
CA PRO A 53 3.74 -7.16 -13.88
C PRO A 53 5.27 -7.29 -14.05
N GLU A 54 5.82 -6.85 -15.17
CA GLU A 54 7.27 -6.80 -15.40
C GLU A 54 7.97 -5.77 -14.51
N GLN A 55 7.19 -4.86 -13.91
CA GLN A 55 7.58 -3.89 -12.90
C GLN A 55 7.14 -4.31 -11.49
N ASP A 56 7.04 -5.62 -11.19
CA ASP A 56 6.96 -6.11 -9.80
C ASP A 56 8.23 -5.76 -8.97
N GLY A 57 9.20 -5.04 -9.57
CA GLY A 57 10.34 -4.40 -8.90
C GLY A 57 10.15 -2.90 -8.65
N ASP A 58 11.18 -2.25 -8.12
CA ASP A 58 11.09 -0.86 -7.63
C ASP A 58 11.05 0.24 -8.72
N ALA A 59 10.88 -0.13 -9.99
CA ALA A 59 10.95 0.78 -11.12
C ALA A 59 9.55 1.29 -11.53
N GLY A 60 9.29 2.57 -11.30
CA GLY A 60 8.12 3.29 -11.81
C GLY A 60 7.06 3.64 -10.74
N PRO A 61 6.04 4.44 -11.12
CA PRO A 61 5.04 4.94 -10.20
C PRO A 61 4.16 3.81 -9.64
N ARG A 62 4.12 3.67 -8.32
CA ARG A 62 3.35 2.62 -7.65
C ARG A 62 2.95 3.03 -6.23
N LEU A 63 1.85 2.43 -5.78
CA LEU A 63 1.42 2.51 -4.40
C LEU A 63 1.50 1.12 -3.75
N ASP A 64 2.12 1.05 -2.58
CA ASP A 64 2.21 -0.14 -1.75
C ASP A 64 1.43 0.11 -0.45
N ILE A 65 0.55 -0.83 -0.06
CA ILE A 65 -0.18 -0.83 1.21
C ILE A 65 0.13 -2.14 1.94
N ASP A 66 0.71 -2.00 3.12
CA ASP A 66 1.07 -3.08 4.02
C ASP A 66 -0.01 -3.21 5.09
N VAL A 67 -0.67 -4.37 5.19
CA VAL A 67 -1.74 -4.61 6.16
C VAL A 67 -1.31 -5.72 7.11
N CYS A 68 -1.32 -5.41 8.40
CA CYS A 68 -1.02 -6.35 9.45
C CYS A 68 -2.29 -6.90 10.09
N ARG A 69 -2.27 -8.20 10.43
CA ARG A 69 -3.34 -8.86 11.18
C ARG A 69 -4.69 -8.98 10.44
N LEU A 70 -4.66 -9.22 9.13
CA LEU A 70 -5.86 -9.51 8.31
C LEU A 70 -6.71 -10.65 8.88
N SER A 71 -6.09 -11.70 9.40
CA SER A 71 -6.80 -12.84 10.01
C SER A 71 -7.57 -12.47 11.27
N GLN A 72 -7.13 -11.44 12.01
CA GLN A 72 -7.79 -10.97 13.22
C GLN A 72 -8.88 -9.93 12.93
N ARG A 73 -8.72 -9.17 11.84
CA ARG A 73 -9.68 -8.16 11.37
C ARG A 73 -9.96 -8.32 9.87
N PRO A 74 -10.69 -9.36 9.43
CA PRO A 74 -10.92 -9.58 8.00
C PRO A 74 -11.71 -8.45 7.34
N SER A 75 -12.41 -7.61 8.10
CA SER A 75 -13.09 -6.43 7.56
C SER A 75 -13.16 -5.30 8.58
N GLY A 76 -13.27 -4.08 8.08
CA GLY A 76 -13.38 -2.85 8.87
C GLY A 76 -12.19 -1.91 8.68
N ARG A 77 -12.14 -0.88 9.53
CA ARG A 77 -11.11 0.15 9.52
C ARG A 77 -9.80 -0.36 10.09
N TYR A 78 -8.68 0.02 9.49
CA TYR A 78 -7.33 -0.18 9.99
C TYR A 78 -6.74 1.17 10.38
N GLU A 79 -6.08 1.22 11.53
CA GLU A 79 -5.38 2.41 11.98
C GLU A 79 -3.98 2.47 11.35
N PRO A 80 -3.49 3.67 11.03
CA PRO A 80 -2.17 3.83 10.44
C PRO A 80 -1.09 3.45 11.45
N MET A 81 -0.02 2.85 10.95
CA MET A 81 1.16 2.48 11.71
C MET A 81 2.40 3.09 11.06
N PRO A 82 3.49 3.31 11.82
CA PRO A 82 4.73 3.83 11.26
C PRO A 82 5.34 2.88 10.23
N ALA A 83 5.36 3.29 8.95
CA ALA A 83 5.88 2.50 7.84
C ALA A 83 7.31 1.95 8.05
N GLY A 84 8.19 2.73 8.71
CA GLY A 84 9.58 2.34 8.96
C GLY A 84 9.79 1.32 10.08
N ALA A 85 8.76 0.97 10.86
CA ALA A 85 8.91 0.17 12.09
C ALA A 85 8.58 -1.32 11.92
N HIS A 86 8.04 -1.74 10.77
CA HIS A 86 7.38 -3.06 10.68
C HIS A 86 7.95 -4.01 9.63
N GLY A 87 8.76 -3.56 8.66
CA GLY A 87 9.46 -4.45 7.71
C GLY A 87 8.60 -5.62 7.23
N SER A 88 9.07 -6.87 7.42
CA SER A 88 8.28 -8.09 7.17
C SER A 88 7.64 -8.70 8.44
N HIS A 89 7.65 -7.99 9.56
CA HIS A 89 7.26 -8.47 10.89
C HIS A 89 6.14 -7.56 11.44
N CYS A 90 4.92 -8.07 11.41
CA CYS A 90 3.76 -7.31 11.85
C CYS A 90 3.64 -7.22 13.37
N SER A 91 3.39 -6.01 13.88
CA SER A 91 2.94 -5.77 15.26
C SER A 91 1.78 -6.70 15.63
N PRO A 92 1.61 -7.12 16.90
CA PRO A 92 0.46 -7.90 17.35
C PRO A 92 -0.90 -7.25 17.04
N ASP A 93 -0.94 -5.92 16.98
CA ASP A 93 -2.16 -5.15 16.73
C ASP A 93 -2.42 -4.98 15.21
N PRO A 94 -3.69 -5.06 14.75
CA PRO A 94 -4.04 -4.73 13.38
C PRO A 94 -3.78 -3.27 13.03
N GLY A 95 -3.18 -3.03 11.87
CA GLY A 95 -2.96 -1.70 11.33
C GLY A 95 -2.37 -1.76 9.92
N PHE A 96 -2.08 -0.59 9.34
CA PHE A 96 -1.53 -0.51 7.99
C PHE A 96 -0.43 0.55 7.82
N ALA A 97 0.41 0.36 6.82
CA ALA A 97 1.33 1.38 6.32
C ALA A 97 1.12 1.56 4.82
N ILE A 98 1.46 2.74 4.31
CA ILE A 98 1.26 3.11 2.90
C ILE A 98 2.51 3.81 2.36
N TRP A 99 2.88 3.47 1.14
CA TRP A 99 4.02 4.03 0.42
C TRP A 99 3.63 4.44 -0.99
N TRP A 100 4.03 5.64 -1.39
CA TRP A 100 4.06 6.07 -2.78
C TRP A 100 5.51 6.05 -3.26
N HIS A 101 5.75 5.46 -4.43
CA HIS A 101 7.04 5.48 -5.09
C HIS A 101 6.90 6.12 -6.46
N GLU A 102 7.82 7.00 -6.82
CA GLU A 102 7.91 7.61 -8.15
C GLU A 102 9.36 7.87 -8.52
N GLY A 103 9.81 7.26 -9.62
CA GLY A 103 11.22 7.29 -9.99
C GLY A 103 12.09 6.75 -8.85
N ASP A 104 12.97 7.60 -8.35
CA ASP A 104 13.88 7.29 -7.24
C ASP A 104 13.40 7.86 -5.89
N ASP A 105 12.20 8.44 -5.84
CA ASP A 105 11.63 9.04 -4.64
C ASP A 105 10.62 8.08 -4.01
N ALA A 106 10.52 8.12 -2.68
CA ALA A 106 9.54 7.38 -1.91
C ALA A 106 8.93 8.27 -0.83
N PHE A 107 7.65 8.07 -0.55
CA PHE A 107 6.89 8.82 0.44
C PHE A 107 6.05 7.85 1.26
N ASN A 108 5.94 8.05 2.57
CA ASN A 108 5.14 7.18 3.42
C ASN A 108 4.50 7.92 4.61
N ASN A 109 3.62 7.21 5.32
CA ASN A 109 2.93 7.71 6.52
C ASN A 109 3.79 7.64 7.80
N GLY A 110 5.12 7.52 7.67
CA GLY A 110 6.06 7.12 8.74
C GLY A 110 6.91 8.22 9.36
N ALA A 111 6.58 9.51 9.22
CA ALA A 111 7.35 10.61 9.81
C ALA A 111 6.95 10.98 11.26
N GLY A 112 5.98 10.29 11.88
CA GLY A 112 5.49 10.60 13.22
C GLY A 112 4.51 9.57 13.79
N PRO A 113 3.87 9.83 14.95
CA PRO A 113 2.77 8.99 15.43
C PRO A 113 1.67 8.88 14.38
N ALA A 114 0.95 7.75 14.38
CA ALA A 114 -0.17 7.43 13.50
C ALA A 114 -0.97 8.67 13.10
N ASP A 115 -0.83 9.12 11.86
CA ASP A 115 -1.52 10.31 11.37
C ASP A 115 -3.02 9.99 11.23
N PRO A 116 -3.92 10.65 11.97
CA PRO A 116 -5.35 10.40 11.89
C PRO A 116 -5.95 10.74 10.51
N SER A 117 -5.25 11.49 9.67
CA SER A 117 -5.63 11.76 8.28
C SER A 117 -5.52 10.53 7.38
N CYS A 118 -4.82 9.49 7.83
CA CYS A 118 -4.65 8.25 7.11
C CYS A 118 -5.69 7.21 7.55
N ALA A 119 -6.39 6.66 6.56
CA ALA A 119 -7.47 5.71 6.74
C ALA A 119 -7.37 4.61 5.71
N LEU A 120 -7.62 3.38 6.14
CA LEU A 120 -7.84 2.22 5.29
C LEU A 120 -9.06 1.47 5.81
N GLU A 121 -10.02 1.20 4.93
CA GLU A 121 -11.14 0.31 5.19
C GLU A 121 -11.07 -0.88 4.24
N ILE A 122 -11.22 -2.09 4.78
CA ILE A 122 -11.10 -3.33 4.04
C ILE A 122 -12.37 -4.17 4.18
N GLN A 123 -12.71 -4.89 3.11
CA GLN A 123 -13.66 -6.00 3.13
C GLN A 123 -13.00 -7.22 2.46
N PHE A 124 -12.87 -8.32 3.22
CA PHE A 124 -12.31 -9.58 2.73
C PHE A 124 -13.40 -10.65 2.67
N ASP A 125 -13.65 -11.18 1.48
CA ASP A 125 -14.48 -12.35 1.26
C ASP A 125 -13.60 -13.61 1.24
N ALA A 126 -13.65 -14.39 2.32
CA ALA A 126 -12.90 -15.63 2.44
C ALA A 126 -13.38 -16.76 1.51
N ALA A 127 -14.63 -16.70 1.02
CA ALA A 127 -15.18 -17.71 0.13
C ALA A 127 -14.67 -17.52 -1.31
N SER A 128 -14.64 -16.28 -1.78
CA SER A 128 -14.12 -15.94 -3.11
C SER A 128 -12.62 -15.60 -3.11
N MET A 129 -12.00 -15.50 -1.94
CA MET A 129 -10.64 -14.99 -1.77
C MET A 129 -10.46 -13.61 -2.41
N THR A 130 -11.45 -12.73 -2.27
CA THR A 130 -11.43 -11.38 -2.84
C THR A 130 -11.31 -10.34 -1.75
N LEU A 131 -10.47 -9.34 -1.97
CA LEU A 131 -10.31 -8.19 -1.10
C LEU A 131 -10.69 -6.93 -1.84
N THR A 132 -11.46 -6.08 -1.18
CA THR A 132 -11.73 -4.70 -1.60
C THR A 132 -11.36 -3.75 -0.49
N GLY A 133 -10.93 -2.54 -0.84
CA GLY A 133 -10.71 -1.51 0.16
C GLY A 133 -10.75 -0.11 -0.38
N GLU A 134 -10.91 0.82 0.54
CA GLU A 134 -10.88 2.27 0.34
C GLU A 134 -9.82 2.87 1.23
N PHE A 135 -9.07 3.85 0.72
CA PHE A 135 -7.95 4.44 1.44
C PHE A 135 -7.77 5.92 1.10
N ALA A 136 -7.25 6.66 2.07
CA ALA A 136 -6.76 8.01 1.89
C ALA A 136 -5.67 8.27 2.93
N CYS A 137 -4.69 9.10 2.60
CA CYS A 137 -3.63 9.47 3.52
C CYS A 137 -3.02 10.77 3.04
N ALA A 138 -3.11 11.82 3.86
CA ALA A 138 -2.53 13.11 3.55
C ALA A 138 -1.07 13.15 3.98
N ASP A 139 -0.32 14.09 3.41
CA ASP A 139 1.00 14.49 3.90
C ASP A 139 2.02 13.34 4.01
N LEU A 140 2.02 12.39 3.06
CA LEU A 140 3.06 11.37 2.96
C LEU A 140 4.42 12.05 2.83
N ALA A 141 5.28 11.84 3.83
CA ALA A 141 6.58 12.47 3.92
C ALA A 141 7.62 11.65 3.16
N SER A 142 8.65 12.32 2.62
CA SER A 142 9.76 11.66 1.95
C SER A 142 10.42 10.62 2.86
N ALA A 143 10.68 9.45 2.31
CA ALA A 143 11.29 8.32 2.99
C ALA A 143 12.54 7.85 2.23
N PRO A 144 13.62 7.45 2.92
CA PRO A 144 14.77 6.85 2.26
C PRO A 144 14.37 5.52 1.62
N HIS A 145 14.82 5.27 0.39
CA HIS A 145 14.82 3.91 -0.15
C HIS A 145 15.81 3.07 0.66
N ALA A 146 15.51 1.78 0.86
CA ALA A 146 16.32 0.88 1.67
C ALA A 146 17.79 0.72 1.19
N GLU A 147 18.12 1.20 -0.02
CA GLU A 147 19.43 1.03 -0.66
C GLU A 147 20.21 2.33 -0.90
N THR A 148 19.67 3.53 -0.58
CA THR A 148 20.36 4.81 -0.85
C THR A 148 20.63 5.62 0.41
N THR A 149 21.91 5.66 0.80
CA THR A 149 22.44 6.42 1.93
C THR A 149 22.80 7.87 1.59
N GLU A 150 22.61 8.31 0.33
CA GLU A 150 22.97 9.66 -0.10
C GLU A 150 21.76 10.62 -0.08
N PRO A 151 21.88 11.81 0.55
CA PRO A 151 20.81 12.79 0.59
C PRO A 151 20.55 13.34 -0.82
N LYS A 152 19.37 13.06 -1.38
CA LYS A 152 18.96 13.65 -2.66
C LYS A 152 18.69 15.15 -2.53
N LEU A 153 19.36 15.90 -3.40
CA LEU A 153 19.35 17.35 -3.49
C LEU A 153 18.08 17.88 -4.21
N GLN A 154 16.90 17.55 -3.69
CA GLN A 154 15.63 18.29 -3.84
C GLN A 154 14.56 17.42 -3.19
N ALA A 155 14.22 17.73 -1.93
CA ALA A 155 13.04 17.14 -1.33
C ALA A 155 11.82 17.65 -2.11
N LEU A 156 11.26 16.80 -2.97
CA LEU A 156 9.87 16.97 -3.39
C LEU A 156 9.04 17.11 -2.10
N GLY A 157 8.15 18.10 -2.05
CA GLY A 157 7.28 18.26 -0.88
C GLY A 157 6.42 17.02 -0.65
N PRO A 158 5.79 16.88 0.53
CA PRO A 158 4.90 15.78 0.81
C PRO A 158 3.81 15.59 -0.26
N VAL A 159 3.31 14.37 -0.39
CA VAL A 159 2.23 14.04 -1.32
C VAL A 159 1.04 13.48 -0.56
N SER A 160 -0.16 13.76 -1.06
CA SER A 160 -1.41 13.27 -0.49
C SER A 160 -2.06 12.28 -1.44
N VAL A 161 -2.53 11.17 -0.88
CA VAL A 161 -3.30 10.14 -1.58
C VAL A 161 -4.76 10.29 -1.20
N LEU A 162 -5.60 10.61 -2.18
CA LEU A 162 -7.00 10.94 -1.99
C LEU A 162 -7.89 9.94 -2.74
N ALA A 163 -9.08 9.66 -2.17
CA ALA A 163 -10.14 8.86 -2.79
C ALA A 163 -9.67 7.52 -3.37
N GLY A 164 -8.75 6.86 -2.67
CA GLY A 164 -8.17 5.60 -3.10
C GLY A 164 -9.13 4.42 -2.96
N ARG A 165 -9.09 3.51 -3.93
CA ARG A 165 -9.84 2.25 -3.92
C ARG A 165 -9.06 1.14 -4.59
N PHE A 166 -9.28 -0.10 -4.15
CA PHE A 166 -8.76 -1.28 -4.81
C PHE A 166 -9.71 -2.48 -4.71
N ARG A 167 -9.52 -3.41 -5.65
CA ARG A 167 -10.10 -4.75 -5.69
C ARG A 167 -9.08 -5.72 -6.28
N CYS A 168 -8.84 -6.81 -5.59
CA CYS A 168 -7.85 -7.81 -5.97
C CYS A 168 -8.28 -9.21 -5.48
N ASP A 169 -7.82 -10.23 -6.17
CA ASP A 169 -7.84 -11.60 -5.64
C ASP A 169 -6.63 -11.79 -4.71
N VAL A 170 -6.89 -12.35 -3.53
CA VAL A 170 -5.89 -12.59 -2.50
C VAL A 170 -5.15 -13.88 -2.81
N GLN A 171 -3.86 -13.74 -3.07
CA GLN A 171 -2.94 -14.85 -3.29
C GLN A 171 -2.28 -15.22 -1.96
N ARG A 172 -2.53 -16.43 -1.47
CA ARG A 172 -1.79 -16.95 -0.31
C ARG A 172 -0.38 -17.31 -0.73
N MET A 173 0.58 -16.66 -0.10
CA MET A 173 1.99 -16.92 -0.34
C MET A 173 2.47 -18.09 0.50
N PRO A 174 3.43 -18.89 0.01
CA PRO A 174 4.08 -19.89 0.84
C PRO A 174 4.77 -19.20 2.04
N PRO A 175 4.89 -19.89 3.20
CA PRO A 175 5.65 -19.38 4.33
C PRO A 175 7.06 -19.00 3.88
N ARG A 176 7.60 -17.87 4.35
CA ARG A 176 9.01 -17.56 4.08
C ARG A 176 9.87 -18.65 4.73
N PRO A 177 10.90 -19.19 4.03
CA PRO A 177 11.81 -20.14 4.65
C PRO A 177 12.42 -19.51 5.90
N SER A 178 12.43 -20.27 7.00
CA SER A 178 13.10 -19.87 8.24
C SER A 178 14.57 -19.59 7.92
N SER A 179 15.00 -18.36 8.12
CA SER A 179 16.41 -17.97 8.06
C SER A 179 17.12 -18.37 9.34
#